data_AF-A0A087BMK4-F1
#
_entry.id   AF-A0A087BMK4-F1
#
_cell.length_a   1.000
_cell.length_b   1.000
_cell.length_c   1.000
_cell.angle_alpha   90.00
_cell.angle_beta   90.00
_cell.angle_gamma   90.00
#
_symmetry.space_group_name_H-M   'P 1'
#
loop_
_entity.id
_entity.type
_entity.pdbx_description
1 polymer ?
#
loop_
_entity_poly.entity_id
_entity_poly.type
_entity_poly.pdbx_seq_one_letter_code
_entity_poly.pdbx_strand_id
1 'polypeptide(L)'
;MPTPKKGPRLASSPAHERLMLANMATSLFQNGHITTTLPKAKRLRPLAERLLTFAKRGDLHSRRRVMRVIRNKSVVHTLFTDIAEQMEQREGGYTRIVKIAPRKGDSAPRAIIELVTEPLSDKKAVVAEAESATKAASKDDAAEVTAAADAAIAEGVAKDAVDQAVEANDGGSDASVANEAAIDLNDVAKKADEAESDAEETADVADEAADAAK
;
A
#
# COMPACT_ATOMS: atom_id res chain seq x y z
N MET A 1 4.86 12.75 4.11
CA MET A 1 5.07 13.56 2.89
C MET A 1 5.40 12.63 1.73
N PRO A 2 4.99 12.94 0.49
CA PRO A 2 5.36 12.16 -0.68
C PRO A 2 6.85 12.20 -0.97
N THR A 3 7.30 11.22 -1.78
CA THR A 3 8.70 11.12 -2.19
C THR A 3 9.13 12.43 -2.85
N PRO A 4 10.26 13.01 -2.43
CA PRO A 4 10.73 14.27 -2.99
C PRO A 4 11.08 14.05 -4.47
N LYS A 5 10.45 14.81 -5.35
CA LYS A 5 10.78 14.75 -6.78
C LYS A 5 12.20 15.27 -7.03
N LYS A 6 12.91 14.65 -7.97
CA LYS A 6 14.25 15.01 -8.44
C LYS A 6 14.26 16.44 -9.04
N GLY A 7 15.32 17.19 -8.77
CA GLY A 7 15.52 18.55 -9.27
C GLY A 7 15.13 19.67 -8.30
N PRO A 8 15.08 20.92 -8.80
CA PRO A 8 14.78 22.09 -7.99
C PRO A 8 13.44 21.99 -7.26
N ARG A 9 13.42 22.54 -6.05
CA ARG A 9 12.22 22.67 -5.20
C ARG A 9 11.30 23.75 -5.76
N LEU A 10 10.00 23.66 -5.46
CA LEU A 10 9.03 24.68 -5.92
C LEU A 10 9.13 26.00 -5.17
N ALA A 11 9.73 25.98 -3.99
CA ALA A 11 9.93 27.11 -3.11
C ALA A 11 11.42 27.19 -2.72
N SER A 12 11.81 28.29 -2.07
CA SER A 12 13.22 28.55 -1.73
C SER A 12 13.83 27.50 -0.80
N SER A 13 13.06 26.96 0.17
CA SER A 13 13.56 25.97 1.13
C SER A 13 12.64 24.74 1.26
N PRO A 14 13.16 23.59 1.73
CA PRO A 14 12.34 22.39 1.95
C PRO A 14 11.22 22.62 2.97
N ALA A 15 11.48 23.42 4.01
CA ALA A 15 10.48 23.78 5.00
C ALA A 15 9.36 24.61 4.36
N HIS A 16 9.71 25.58 3.51
CA HIS A 16 8.73 26.41 2.81
C HIS A 16 7.88 25.57 1.84
N GLU A 17 8.48 24.66 1.05
CA GLU A 17 7.70 23.80 0.15
C GLU A 17 6.69 22.95 0.94
N ARG A 18 7.09 22.39 2.08
CA ARG A 18 6.19 21.59 2.94
C ARG A 18 5.00 22.40 3.44
N LEU A 19 5.23 23.61 3.94
CA LEU A 19 4.17 24.50 4.42
C LEU A 19 3.26 24.97 3.30
N MET A 20 3.83 25.32 2.14
CA MET A 20 3.07 25.70 0.95
C MET A 20 2.14 24.58 0.50
N LEU A 21 2.63 23.33 0.43
CA LEU A 21 1.81 22.18 0.06
C LEU A 21 0.70 21.90 1.08
N ALA A 22 0.97 22.05 2.38
CA ALA A 22 -0.03 21.91 3.44
C ALA A 22 -1.14 22.97 3.33
N ASN A 23 -0.78 24.22 3.05
CA ASN A 23 -1.75 25.31 2.88
C ASN A 23 -2.61 25.10 1.63
N MET A 24 -2.00 24.64 0.52
CA MET A 24 -2.76 24.32 -0.70
C MET A 24 -3.69 23.12 -0.50
N ALA A 25 -3.27 22.08 0.21
CA ALA A 25 -4.15 20.94 0.54
C ALA A 25 -5.32 21.38 1.41
N THR A 26 -5.06 22.24 2.41
CA THR A 26 -6.11 22.84 3.26
C THR A 26 -7.12 23.61 2.41
N SER A 27 -6.64 24.45 1.49
CA SER A 27 -7.50 25.24 0.59
C SER A 27 -8.29 24.37 -0.39
N LEU A 28 -7.69 23.27 -0.86
CA LEU A 28 -8.35 22.31 -1.75
C LEU A 28 -9.52 21.63 -1.05
N PHE A 29 -9.34 21.16 0.18
CA PHE A 29 -10.42 20.51 0.93
C PHE A 29 -11.48 21.48 1.42
N GLN A 30 -11.12 22.74 1.65
CA GLN A 30 -12.08 23.77 2.04
C GLN A 30 -12.99 24.20 0.88
N ASN A 31 -12.45 24.33 -0.33
CA ASN A 31 -13.17 24.91 -1.48
C ASN A 31 -13.57 23.88 -2.55
N GLY A 32 -13.12 22.63 -2.43
CA GLY A 32 -13.28 21.57 -3.44
C GLY A 32 -12.40 21.72 -4.69
N HIS A 33 -11.98 22.94 -5.03
CA HIS A 33 -11.08 23.22 -6.15
C HIS A 33 -10.19 24.44 -5.87
N ILE A 34 -9.01 24.47 -6.47
CA ILE A 34 -8.11 25.63 -6.43
C ILE A 34 -7.44 25.85 -7.79
N THR A 35 -7.20 27.11 -8.14
CA THR A 35 -6.44 27.45 -9.34
C THR A 35 -5.00 27.81 -8.99
N THR A 36 -4.04 27.08 -9.54
CA THR A 36 -2.60 27.26 -9.25
C THR A 36 -1.75 27.07 -10.50
N THR A 37 -0.42 27.03 -10.38
CA THR A 37 0.47 26.71 -11.49
C THR A 37 0.55 25.19 -11.69
N LEU A 38 0.71 24.75 -12.94
CA LEU A 38 0.76 23.34 -13.30
C LEU A 38 1.81 22.54 -12.49
N PRO A 39 3.03 23.06 -12.24
CA PRO A 39 4.00 22.35 -11.39
C PRO A 39 3.54 22.18 -9.94
N LYS A 40 2.88 23.20 -9.36
CA LYS A 40 2.33 23.15 -8.00
C LYS A 40 1.20 22.13 -7.90
N ALA A 41 0.27 22.13 -8.86
CA ALA A 41 -0.82 21.15 -8.93
C ALA A 41 -0.29 19.71 -9.00
N LYS A 42 0.69 19.44 -9.88
CA LYS A 42 1.31 18.11 -9.99
C LYS A 42 2.01 17.64 -8.71
N ARG A 43 2.60 18.57 -7.94
CA ARG A 43 3.24 18.28 -6.66
C ARG A 43 2.23 18.05 -5.53
N LEU A 44 1.07 18.71 -5.59
CA LEU A 44 0.01 18.60 -4.60
C LEU A 44 -0.70 17.25 -4.66
N ARG A 45 -0.95 16.72 -5.86
CA ARG A 45 -1.66 15.44 -6.08
C ARG A 45 -1.25 14.31 -5.12
N PRO A 46 0.02 13.88 -5.05
CA PRO A 46 0.40 12.75 -4.20
C PRO A 46 0.27 13.04 -2.70
N LEU A 47 0.24 14.31 -2.29
CA LEU A 47 -0.04 14.68 -0.91
C LEU A 47 -1.55 14.62 -0.64
N ALA A 48 -2.35 15.26 -1.49
CA ALA A 48 -3.81 15.30 -1.34
C ALA A 48 -4.44 13.90 -1.40
N GLU A 49 -4.03 13.08 -2.36
CA GLU A 49 -4.53 11.71 -2.51
C GLU A 49 -4.23 10.85 -1.28
N ARG A 50 -3.03 10.97 -0.69
CA ARG A 50 -2.69 10.25 0.56
C ARG A 50 -3.50 10.71 1.76
N LEU A 51 -3.79 12.00 1.86
CA LEU A 51 -4.64 12.53 2.94
C LEU A 51 -6.06 12.01 2.82
N LEU A 52 -6.58 11.88 1.59
CA LEU A 52 -7.88 11.25 1.32
C LEU A 52 -7.89 9.75 1.64
N THR A 53 -6.83 9.02 1.30
CA THR A 53 -6.70 7.61 1.72
C THR A 53 -6.73 7.45 3.24
N PHE A 54 -6.08 8.36 3.98
CA PHE A 54 -6.16 8.38 5.44
C PHE A 54 -7.56 8.75 5.95
N ALA A 55 -8.26 9.66 5.27
CA ALA A 55 -9.63 10.04 5.60
C ALA A 55 -10.59 8.86 5.44
N LYS A 56 -10.51 8.16 4.30
CA LYS A 56 -11.31 6.97 3.98
C LYS A 56 -11.13 5.83 4.99
N ARG A 57 -9.94 5.70 5.61
CA ARG A 57 -9.71 4.69 6.66
C ARG A 57 -10.45 5.02 7.98
N GLY A 58 -10.67 6.29 8.29
CA GLY A 58 -11.48 6.71 9.44
C GLY A 58 -10.88 6.55 10.85
N ASP A 59 -9.77 5.84 11.02
CA ASP A 59 -9.18 5.54 12.35
C ASP A 59 -8.58 6.77 13.08
N LEU A 60 -8.48 6.67 14.41
CA LEU A 60 -7.89 7.72 15.26
C LEU A 60 -6.45 8.03 14.86
N HIS A 61 -5.71 7.00 14.44
CA HIS A 61 -4.33 7.13 14.03
C HIS A 61 -4.19 7.96 12.73
N SER A 62 -5.05 7.73 11.73
CA SER A 62 -5.07 8.53 10.50
C SER A 62 -5.49 9.97 10.77
N ARG A 63 -6.48 10.21 11.65
CA ARG A 63 -6.83 11.57 12.09
C ARG A 63 -5.62 12.30 12.67
N ARG A 64 -4.85 11.65 13.55
CA ARG A 64 -3.59 12.20 14.10
C ARG A 64 -2.54 12.46 13.01
N ARG A 65 -2.39 11.56 12.02
CA ARG A 65 -1.46 11.77 10.89
C ARG A 65 -1.85 12.98 10.04
N VAL A 66 -3.14 13.14 9.73
CA VAL A 66 -3.66 14.27 8.94
C VAL A 66 -3.43 15.58 9.67
N MET A 67 -3.67 15.63 10.98
CA MET A 67 -3.46 16.83 11.82
C MET A 67 -1.99 17.30 11.89
N ARG A 68 -1.01 16.41 11.61
CA ARG A 68 0.40 16.83 11.48
C ARG A 68 0.64 17.71 10.24
N VAL A 69 -0.22 17.61 9.24
CA VAL A 69 -0.12 18.35 7.97
C VAL A 69 -1.10 19.51 7.95
N ILE A 70 -2.39 19.23 8.15
CA ILE A 70 -3.48 20.20 8.15
C ILE A 70 -3.74 20.63 9.59
N ARG A 71 -3.45 21.90 9.89
CA ARG A 71 -3.63 22.47 11.24
C ARG A 71 -5.07 22.88 11.54
N ASN A 72 -5.87 23.14 10.51
CA ASN A 72 -7.24 23.60 10.69
C ASN A 72 -8.18 22.40 11.01
N LYS A 73 -8.75 22.39 12.21
CA LYS A 73 -9.63 21.33 12.69
C LYS A 73 -10.95 21.24 11.93
N SER A 74 -11.50 22.36 11.45
CA SER A 74 -12.76 22.35 10.70
C SER A 74 -12.60 21.61 9.37
N VAL A 75 -11.51 21.89 8.65
CA VAL A 75 -11.20 21.22 7.39
C VAL A 75 -10.94 19.73 7.60
N VAL A 76 -10.29 19.35 8.70
CA VAL A 76 -10.11 17.93 9.05
C VAL A 76 -11.45 17.26 9.35
N HIS A 77 -12.40 17.94 9.98
CA HIS A 77 -13.74 17.39 10.20
C HIS A 77 -14.45 17.11 8.87
N THR A 78 -14.59 18.12 8.00
CA THR A 78 -15.20 18.01 6.66
C THR A 78 -14.54 16.92 5.81
N LEU A 79 -13.21 16.77 5.92
CA LEU A 79 -12.47 15.74 5.18
C LEU A 79 -12.88 14.31 5.57
N PHE A 80 -13.16 14.06 6.86
CA PHE A 80 -13.48 12.73 7.37
C PHE A 80 -14.99 12.42 7.38
N THR A 81 -15.85 13.44 7.37
CA THR A 81 -17.31 13.25 7.31
C THR A 81 -17.77 13.24 5.86
N ASP A 82 -17.58 14.36 5.15
CA ASP A 82 -18.30 14.59 3.90
C ASP A 82 -17.50 14.07 2.70
N ILE A 83 -16.21 14.43 2.63
CA ILE A 83 -15.37 14.13 1.46
C ILE A 83 -15.01 12.63 1.43
N ALA A 84 -14.76 12.03 2.60
CA ALA A 84 -14.43 10.62 2.70
C ALA A 84 -15.58 9.72 2.25
N GLU A 85 -16.81 10.04 2.66
CA GLU A 85 -18.03 9.31 2.28
C GLU A 85 -18.28 9.40 0.76
N GLN A 86 -18.18 10.60 0.18
CA GLN A 86 -18.33 10.80 -1.26
C GLN A 86 -17.32 10.00 -2.12
N MET A 87 -16.18 9.64 -1.54
CA MET A 87 -15.09 8.95 -2.25
C MET A 87 -14.88 7.50 -1.78
N GLU A 88 -15.83 6.93 -1.03
CA GLU A 88 -15.71 5.59 -0.45
C GLU A 88 -15.58 4.50 -1.51
N GLN A 89 -16.38 4.56 -2.58
CA GLN A 89 -16.32 3.56 -3.65
C GLN A 89 -15.09 3.71 -4.56
N ARG A 90 -14.34 4.81 -4.44
CA ARG A 90 -13.22 5.14 -5.33
C ARG A 90 -11.90 4.59 -4.80
N GLU A 91 -11.23 3.78 -5.61
CA GLU A 91 -9.89 3.25 -5.34
C GLU A 91 -8.81 4.10 -6.01
N GLY A 92 -8.63 5.33 -5.51
CA GLY A 92 -7.59 6.24 -5.99
C GLY A 92 -8.02 7.20 -7.11
N GLY A 93 -7.11 8.11 -7.49
CA GLY A 93 -7.42 9.14 -8.48
C GLY A 93 -8.48 10.15 -8.00
N TYR A 94 -8.42 10.56 -6.74
CA TYR A 94 -9.39 11.45 -6.11
C TYR A 94 -9.34 12.91 -6.59
N THR A 95 -8.25 13.29 -7.27
CA THR A 95 -8.03 14.66 -7.76
C THR A 95 -7.88 14.69 -9.27
N ARG A 96 -8.47 15.70 -9.91
CA ARG A 96 -8.33 15.98 -11.35
C ARG A 96 -7.55 17.27 -11.55
N ILE A 97 -6.68 17.31 -12.57
CA ILE A 97 -5.98 18.53 -12.99
C ILE A 97 -6.49 18.93 -14.37
N VAL A 98 -7.09 20.11 -14.46
CA VAL A 98 -7.52 20.73 -15.72
C VAL A 98 -6.55 21.86 -16.06
N LYS A 99 -5.93 21.80 -17.25
CA LYS A 99 -5.04 22.88 -17.72
C LYS A 99 -5.89 24.06 -18.17
N ILE A 100 -5.46 25.26 -17.82
CA ILE A 100 -6.12 26.51 -18.24
C ILE A 100 -5.11 27.40 -18.96
N ALA A 101 -5.61 28.51 -19.52
CA ALA A 101 -4.78 29.48 -20.20
C ALA A 101 -3.60 29.96 -19.31
N PRO A 102 -2.40 30.17 -19.90
CA PRO A 102 -1.25 30.71 -19.18
C PRO A 102 -1.57 32.07 -18.54
N ARG A 103 -0.89 32.37 -17.43
CA ARG A 103 -1.07 33.65 -16.75
C ARG A 103 -0.54 34.81 -17.59
N LYS A 104 -1.31 35.89 -17.70
CA LYS A 104 -0.87 37.14 -18.32
C LYS A 104 0.25 37.77 -17.48
N GLY A 105 1.36 38.14 -18.11
CA GLY A 105 2.53 38.75 -17.46
C GLY A 105 3.75 37.84 -17.47
N ASP A 106 3.70 36.72 -16.76
CA ASP A 106 4.84 35.79 -16.66
C ASP A 106 4.67 34.51 -17.49
N SER A 107 3.59 34.39 -18.26
CA SER A 107 3.25 33.23 -19.10
C SER A 107 3.30 31.89 -18.35
N ALA A 108 3.11 31.92 -17.03
CA ALA A 108 3.21 30.71 -16.23
C ALA A 108 2.05 29.76 -16.56
N PRO A 109 2.31 28.47 -16.83
CA PRO A 109 1.26 27.50 -17.12
C PRO A 109 0.40 27.29 -15.88
N ARG A 110 -0.90 27.58 -15.99
CA ARG A 110 -1.87 27.42 -14.89
C ARG A 110 -2.70 26.16 -15.05
N ALA A 111 -3.19 25.66 -13.93
CA ALA A 111 -4.11 24.55 -13.87
C ALA A 111 -5.05 24.69 -12.68
N ILE A 112 -6.27 24.19 -12.84
CA ILE A 112 -7.22 23.97 -11.76
C ILE A 112 -6.99 22.55 -11.25
N ILE A 113 -6.86 22.39 -9.94
CA ILE A 113 -6.90 21.07 -9.29
C ILE A 113 -8.17 20.99 -8.46
N GLU A 114 -8.95 19.93 -8.69
CA GLU A 114 -10.29 19.74 -8.12
C GLU A 114 -10.45 18.32 -7.57
N LEU A 115 -11.35 18.18 -6.59
CA LEU A 115 -11.81 16.91 -6.08
C LEU A 115 -12.81 16.27 -7.05
N VAL A 116 -12.70 14.96 -7.28
CA VAL A 116 -13.64 14.22 -8.12
C VAL A 116 -14.83 13.79 -7.28
N THR A 117 -15.88 14.61 -7.25
CA THR A 117 -17.14 14.34 -6.53
C THR A 117 -18.12 13.50 -7.32
N GLU A 118 -17.87 13.30 -8.62
CA GLU A 118 -18.70 12.46 -9.48
C GLU A 118 -18.61 10.99 -9.02
N PRO A 119 -19.76 10.29 -8.85
CA PRO A 119 -19.75 8.87 -8.55
C PRO A 119 -19.09 8.08 -9.68
N LEU A 120 -18.53 6.91 -9.35
CA LEU A 120 -18.05 6.01 -10.40
C LEU A 120 -19.23 5.60 -11.28
N SER A 121 -18.99 5.54 -12.59
CA SER A 121 -19.97 5.01 -13.54
C SER A 121 -20.49 3.66 -13.06
N ASP A 122 -21.79 3.42 -13.16
CA ASP A 122 -22.46 2.21 -12.65
C ASP A 122 -21.74 0.92 -13.04
N LYS A 123 -21.25 0.82 -14.29
CA LYS A 123 -20.45 -0.32 -14.78
C LYS A 123 -19.20 -0.61 -13.96
N LYS A 124 -18.51 0.43 -13.48
CA LYS A 124 -17.29 0.30 -12.66
C LYS A 124 -17.62 0.04 -11.20
N ALA A 125 -18.75 0.57 -10.71
CA ALA A 125 -19.23 0.28 -9.36
C ALA A 125 -19.61 -1.20 -9.23
N VAL A 126 -20.34 -1.75 -10.22
CA VAL A 126 -20.75 -3.18 -10.23
C VAL A 126 -19.54 -4.11 -10.31
N VAL A 127 -18.52 -3.75 -11.11
CA VAL A 127 -17.28 -4.55 -11.20
C VAL A 127 -16.51 -4.51 -9.87
N ALA A 128 -16.40 -3.34 -9.23
CA ALA A 128 -15.73 -3.24 -7.92
C ALA A 128 -16.47 -4.02 -6.83
N GLU A 129 -17.80 -3.99 -6.84
CA GLU A 129 -18.63 -4.75 -5.91
C GLU A 129 -18.47 -6.27 -6.15
N ALA A 130 -18.49 -6.71 -7.42
CA ALA A 130 -18.23 -8.09 -7.79
C ALA A 130 -16.82 -8.55 -7.37
N GLU A 131 -15.78 -7.77 -7.64
CA GLU A 131 -14.39 -8.08 -7.22
C GLU A 131 -14.25 -8.15 -5.69
N SER A 132 -14.94 -7.28 -4.96
CA SER A 132 -14.93 -7.31 -3.48
C SER A 132 -15.62 -8.56 -2.92
N ALA A 133 -16.70 -9.02 -3.54
CA ALA A 133 -17.42 -10.23 -3.16
C ALA A 133 -16.57 -11.50 -3.44
N THR A 134 -15.90 -11.57 -4.59
CA THR A 134 -15.01 -12.71 -4.92
C THR A 134 -13.78 -12.74 -4.01
N LYS A 135 -13.29 -11.58 -3.57
CA LYS A 135 -12.18 -11.48 -2.61
C LYS A 135 -12.59 -11.83 -1.17
N ALA A 136 -13.85 -11.63 -0.80
CA ALA A 136 -14.40 -12.12 0.45
C ALA A 136 -14.54 -13.65 0.41
N ALA A 137 -15.13 -14.20 -0.64
CA ALA A 137 -15.29 -15.65 -0.82
C ALA A 137 -13.93 -16.39 -0.84
N SER A 138 -12.93 -15.88 -1.55
CA SER A 138 -11.58 -16.50 -1.56
C SER A 138 -10.81 -16.36 -0.24
N LYS A 139 -11.19 -15.42 0.64
CA LYS A 139 -10.68 -15.38 2.03
C LYS A 139 -11.36 -16.38 2.93
N ASP A 140 -12.64 -16.67 2.70
CA ASP A 140 -13.38 -17.71 3.42
C ASP A 140 -12.87 -19.11 3.01
N ASP A 141 -12.61 -19.34 1.72
CA ASP A 141 -11.95 -20.57 1.24
C ASP A 141 -10.52 -20.71 1.80
N ALA A 142 -9.74 -19.62 1.86
CA ALA A 142 -8.40 -19.65 2.45
C ALA A 142 -8.43 -19.90 3.97
N ALA A 143 -9.47 -19.43 4.67
CA ALA A 143 -9.65 -19.69 6.10
C ALA A 143 -10.06 -21.15 6.37
N GLU A 144 -10.88 -21.75 5.49
CA GLU A 144 -11.27 -23.16 5.56
C GLU A 144 -10.09 -24.11 5.28
N VAL A 145 -9.22 -23.76 4.34
CA VAL A 145 -7.99 -24.53 4.05
C VAL A 145 -6.96 -24.43 5.18
N THR A 146 -6.84 -23.28 5.85
CA THR A 146 -5.98 -23.15 7.04
C THR A 146 -6.52 -23.89 8.26
N ALA A 147 -7.85 -23.91 8.45
CA ALA A 147 -8.48 -24.66 9.53
C ALA A 147 -8.39 -26.19 9.31
N ALA A 148 -8.47 -26.65 8.05
CA ALA A 148 -8.24 -28.05 7.69
C ALA A 148 -6.76 -28.46 7.85
N ALA A 149 -5.82 -27.55 7.56
CA ALA A 149 -4.39 -27.79 7.76
C ALA A 149 -4.00 -27.85 9.25
N ASP A 150 -4.55 -26.97 10.10
CA ASP A 150 -4.35 -27.01 11.56
C ASP A 150 -4.98 -28.26 12.20
N ALA A 151 -6.09 -28.77 11.66
CA ALA A 151 -6.70 -30.03 12.11
C ALA A 151 -5.88 -31.27 11.70
N ALA A 152 -5.26 -31.27 10.50
CA ALA A 152 -4.43 -32.37 10.02
C ALA A 152 -3.08 -32.48 10.74
N ILE A 153 -2.54 -31.38 11.29
CA ILE A 153 -1.29 -31.38 12.07
C ILE A 153 -1.49 -31.93 13.49
N ALA A 154 -2.72 -31.90 14.02
CA ALA A 154 -3.05 -32.39 15.36
C ALA A 154 -3.15 -33.93 15.48
N GLU A 155 -3.26 -34.68 14.38
CA GLU A 155 -3.50 -36.14 14.39
C GLU A 155 -2.29 -37.01 14.00
N GLY A 156 -1.11 -36.44 13.83
CA GLY A 156 0.16 -37.16 13.98
C GLY A 156 0.36 -38.44 13.13
N VAL A 157 0.08 -38.42 11.82
CA VAL A 157 0.52 -39.50 10.91
C VAL A 157 1.09 -38.91 9.62
N ALA A 158 2.34 -38.44 9.68
CA ALA A 158 3.10 -38.01 8.52
C ALA A 158 4.43 -38.75 8.47
N LYS A 159 4.39 -39.97 7.90
CA LYS A 159 5.57 -40.57 7.28
C LYS A 159 5.31 -41.48 6.09
N ASP A 160 4.06 -41.72 5.69
CA ASP A 160 3.74 -42.73 4.66
C ASP A 160 3.11 -42.18 3.37
N ALA A 161 2.93 -40.86 3.24
CA ALA A 161 2.35 -40.24 2.04
C ALA A 161 3.37 -39.56 1.13
N VAL A 162 4.62 -39.37 1.58
CA VAL A 162 5.65 -38.65 0.81
C VAL A 162 6.31 -39.56 -0.22
N ASP A 163 6.40 -40.87 0.03
CA ASP A 163 7.07 -41.81 -0.89
C ASP A 163 6.20 -42.25 -2.09
N GLN A 164 4.87 -42.04 -2.06
CA GLN A 164 4.00 -42.43 -3.18
C GLN A 164 3.75 -41.34 -4.23
N ALA A 165 4.14 -40.08 -3.98
CA ALA A 165 3.98 -39.00 -4.95
C ALA A 165 5.16 -38.85 -5.92
N VAL A 166 6.30 -39.50 -5.64
CA VAL A 166 7.55 -39.32 -6.40
C VAL A 166 7.63 -40.25 -7.63
N GLU A 167 6.87 -41.36 -7.70
CA GLU A 167 6.92 -42.29 -8.84
C GLU A 167 5.92 -42.00 -9.99
N ALA A 168 5.04 -41.01 -9.87
CA ALA A 168 3.96 -40.83 -10.85
C ALA A 168 4.21 -39.78 -11.95
N ASN A 169 5.40 -39.19 -12.07
CA ASN A 169 5.59 -38.03 -12.96
C ASN A 169 6.83 -38.07 -13.87
N ASP A 170 7.25 -39.25 -14.31
CA ASP A 170 8.24 -39.39 -15.39
C ASP A 170 7.52 -39.81 -16.69
N GLY A 171 7.19 -38.82 -17.53
CA GLY A 171 6.35 -39.04 -18.71
C GLY A 171 6.12 -37.81 -19.61
N GLY A 172 7.18 -37.11 -20.00
CA GLY A 172 7.34 -36.50 -21.34
C GLY A 172 6.39 -35.38 -21.84
N SER A 173 7.01 -34.20 -22.03
CA SER A 173 6.79 -33.14 -23.06
C SER A 173 5.52 -32.28 -23.04
N ASP A 174 5.65 -31.00 -22.65
CA ASP A 174 5.83 -29.90 -23.63
C ASP A 174 6.43 -28.65 -22.92
N ALA A 175 7.36 -27.98 -23.60
CA ALA A 175 8.20 -26.92 -23.02
C ALA A 175 7.59 -25.53 -23.27
N SER A 176 7.35 -24.75 -22.20
CA SER A 176 7.51 -23.27 -22.17
C SER A 176 6.89 -22.52 -20.97
N VAL A 177 6.83 -23.05 -19.74
CA VAL A 177 6.40 -22.23 -18.56
C VAL A 177 7.11 -22.61 -17.24
N ALA A 178 8.41 -22.91 -17.27
CA ALA A 178 9.12 -23.39 -16.08
C ALA A 178 10.45 -22.65 -15.81
N ASN A 179 10.42 -21.31 -15.76
CA ASN A 179 11.59 -20.56 -15.28
C ASN A 179 11.27 -19.42 -14.30
N GLU A 180 10.06 -19.36 -13.76
CA GLU A 180 9.69 -18.41 -12.68
C GLU A 180 9.39 -19.09 -11.33
N ALA A 181 9.23 -20.42 -11.28
CA ALA A 181 8.90 -21.16 -10.06
C ALA A 181 10.10 -21.88 -9.39
N ALA A 182 11.30 -21.82 -9.97
CA ALA A 182 12.49 -22.51 -9.46
C ALA A 182 13.36 -21.65 -8.52
N ILE A 183 13.02 -20.38 -8.31
CA ILE A 183 13.83 -19.45 -7.50
C ILE A 183 13.42 -19.49 -6.01
N ASP A 184 12.21 -19.94 -5.68
CA ASP A 184 11.68 -19.89 -4.30
C ASP A 184 12.02 -21.09 -3.41
N LEU A 185 12.57 -22.20 -3.94
CA LEU A 185 12.91 -23.37 -3.12
C LEU A 185 14.37 -23.35 -2.62
N ASN A 186 15.28 -22.69 -3.34
CA ASN A 186 16.68 -22.59 -2.91
C ASN A 186 16.90 -21.56 -1.80
N ASP A 187 16.13 -20.46 -1.77
CA ASP A 187 16.24 -19.46 -0.70
C ASP A 187 15.62 -19.94 0.62
N VAL A 188 14.63 -20.85 0.57
CA VAL A 188 14.04 -21.47 1.75
C VAL A 188 14.94 -22.55 2.33
N ALA A 189 15.57 -23.36 1.47
CA ALA A 189 16.56 -24.36 1.90
C ALA A 189 17.80 -23.71 2.53
N LYS A 190 18.29 -22.61 1.95
CA LYS A 190 19.47 -21.89 2.46
C LYS A 190 19.23 -21.22 3.82
N LYS A 191 18.01 -20.76 4.06
CA LYS A 191 17.62 -20.11 5.32
C LYS A 191 17.33 -21.11 6.44
N ALA A 192 17.06 -22.37 6.10
CA ALA A 192 16.97 -23.46 7.07
C ALA A 192 18.37 -23.94 7.49
N ASP A 193 19.31 -24.03 6.54
CA ASP A 193 20.71 -24.43 6.79
C ASP A 193 21.46 -23.39 7.65
N GLU A 194 21.24 -22.09 7.39
CA GLU A 194 21.81 -21.00 8.22
C GLU A 194 21.21 -20.95 9.64
N ALA A 195 19.97 -21.43 9.83
CA ALA A 195 19.32 -21.47 11.14
C ALA A 195 19.73 -22.70 11.97
N GLU A 196 20.10 -23.81 11.34
CA GLU A 196 20.69 -24.97 12.01
C GLU A 196 22.15 -24.70 12.40
N SER A 197 22.94 -23.99 11.58
CA SER A 197 24.32 -23.62 11.95
C SER A 197 24.40 -22.63 13.11
N ASP A 198 23.49 -21.65 13.17
CA ASP A 198 23.42 -20.70 14.30
C ASP A 198 22.97 -21.40 15.60
N ALA A 199 22.18 -22.48 15.50
CA ALA A 199 21.75 -23.25 16.67
C ALA A 199 22.86 -24.16 17.21
N GLU A 200 23.71 -24.73 16.35
CA GLU A 200 24.89 -25.49 16.79
C GLU A 200 25.98 -24.58 17.38
N GLU A 201 26.25 -23.40 16.81
CA GLU A 201 27.26 -22.47 17.33
C GLU A 201 26.86 -21.90 18.70
N THR A 202 25.57 -21.71 18.96
CA THR A 202 25.09 -21.27 20.29
C THR A 202 25.11 -22.36 21.36
N ALA A 203 25.05 -23.64 20.96
CA ALA A 203 25.17 -24.78 21.86
C ALA A 203 26.63 -25.04 22.26
N ASP A 204 27.57 -24.90 21.32
CA ASP A 204 29.02 -25.11 21.59
C ASP A 204 29.59 -24.01 22.49
N VAL A 205 29.16 -22.75 22.32
CA VAL A 205 29.57 -21.63 23.20
C VAL A 205 28.97 -21.76 24.61
N ALA A 206 27.82 -22.42 24.76
CA ALA A 206 27.20 -22.66 26.06
C ALA A 206 27.89 -23.79 26.84
N ASP A 207 28.41 -24.81 26.15
CA ASP A 207 29.13 -25.93 26.78
C ASP A 207 30.58 -25.53 27.15
N GLU A 208 31.25 -24.71 26.33
CA GLU A 208 32.58 -24.18 26.65
C GLU A 208 32.56 -23.19 27.84
N ALA A 209 31.46 -22.44 28.03
CA ALA A 209 31.27 -21.58 29.19
C ALA A 209 30.98 -22.34 30.49
N ALA A 210 30.48 -23.58 30.41
CA ALA A 210 30.18 -24.43 31.56
C ALA A 210 31.43 -25.18 32.07
N ASP A 211 32.36 -25.53 31.18
CA ASP A 211 33.61 -26.23 31.55
C ASP A 211 34.68 -25.27 32.12
N ALA A 212 34.64 -23.98 31.76
CA ALA A 212 35.54 -22.95 32.31
C ALA A 212 35.23 -22.52 33.76
N ALA A 213 34.09 -22.93 34.32
CA ALA A 213 33.62 -22.54 35.66
C ALA A 213 33.81 -23.63 36.74
N LYS A 214 34.59 -24.67 36.45
CA LYS A 214 34.86 -25.80 37.36
C LYS A 214 36.32 -25.90 37.80
#